data_AF-X1FDJ5-F1
#
_entry.id   AF-X1FDJ5-F1
#
_cell.length_a   1.000
_cell.length_b   1.000
_cell.length_c   1.000
_cell.angle_alpha   90.00
_cell.angle_beta   90.00
_cell.angle_gamma   90.00
#
_symmetry.space_group_name_H-M   'P 1'
#
loop_
_entity.id
_entity.type
_entity.pdbx_description
1 polymer ?
#
loop_
_entity_poly.entity_id
_entity_poly.type
_entity_poly.pdbx_seq_one_letter_code
_entity_poly.pdbx_strand_id
1 'polypeptide(L)'
;IVGADLVKNEITSHAVATLQYTPQVQTIIEIGGQDSKIIIIRDGIVTDFGMNTVCAAGTGSFLDHQAARLNMSIEEFSQRALDSNTSVRIAGRCTVFAESDMIHKQQMGHRTEDIVYGLCQALVRNYLNNVGLGKNIKPPIVFQGGVAFNQGIVKALQEELDAEIIVPLHHEVMGAIGAALLVHEEMVNGNNGSKFKGFGISEVKYHTSSFECKACPNQCEIAQLSLNGQVLARWGGRCELWERSPSS
;
A
#
# COMPACT_ATOMS: atom_id res chain seq x y z
N ILE A 1 16.31 16.42 -3.58
CA ILE A 1 16.09 17.48 -2.56
C ILE A 1 16.68 17.06 -1.21
N VAL A 2 16.21 15.96 -0.60
CA VAL A 2 16.63 15.50 0.74
C VAL A 2 18.05 14.92 0.84
N GLY A 3 18.64 14.49 -0.28
CA GLY A 3 19.95 13.83 -0.30
C GLY A 3 19.87 12.38 0.16
N ALA A 4 18.94 11.59 -0.40
CA ALA A 4 18.79 10.19 -0.03
C ALA A 4 20.08 9.41 -0.32
N ASP A 5 20.50 8.58 0.64
CA ASP A 5 21.65 7.68 0.49
C ASP A 5 21.38 6.56 -0.50
N LEU A 6 20.14 6.08 -0.49
CA LEU A 6 19.67 4.99 -1.34
C LEU A 6 18.23 5.28 -1.78
N VAL A 7 17.92 4.95 -3.04
CA VAL A 7 16.56 4.98 -3.59
C VAL A 7 16.23 3.57 -4.07
N LYS A 8 15.24 2.94 -3.42
CA LYS A 8 14.75 1.59 -3.74
C LYS A 8 13.24 1.61 -3.80
N ASN A 9 12.69 0.71 -4.61
CA ASN A 9 11.24 0.55 -4.69
C ASN A 9 10.70 -0.15 -3.43
N GLU A 10 9.44 0.10 -3.15
CA GLU A 10 8.74 -0.47 -1.99
C GLU A 10 8.65 -2.00 -2.03
N ILE A 11 8.59 -2.62 -3.22
CA ILE A 11 8.55 -4.08 -3.39
C ILE A 11 9.79 -4.72 -2.75
N THR A 12 10.97 -4.17 -3.07
CA THR A 12 12.24 -4.64 -2.51
C THR A 12 12.27 -4.38 -1.02
N SER A 13 11.87 -3.20 -0.56
CA SER A 13 11.87 -2.87 0.86
C SER A 13 10.98 -3.82 1.67
N HIS A 14 9.73 -4.02 1.25
CA HIS A 14 8.83 -4.97 1.91
C HIS A 14 9.40 -6.40 1.91
N ALA A 15 9.91 -6.88 0.76
CA ALA A 15 10.49 -8.20 0.67
C ALA A 15 11.69 -8.39 1.62
N VAL A 16 12.59 -7.41 1.67
CA VAL A 16 13.77 -7.43 2.56
C VAL A 16 13.34 -7.48 4.03
N ALA A 17 12.41 -6.62 4.44
CA ALA A 17 11.90 -6.63 5.80
C ALA A 17 11.28 -7.98 6.14
N THR A 18 10.39 -8.50 5.29
CA THR A 18 9.71 -9.77 5.55
C THR A 18 10.69 -10.94 5.60
N LEU A 19 11.70 -11.00 4.73
CA LEU A 19 12.70 -12.05 4.73
C LEU A 19 13.57 -12.05 6.00
N GLN A 20 13.75 -10.90 6.67
CA GLN A 20 14.43 -10.84 7.96
C GLN A 20 13.61 -11.49 9.08
N TYR A 21 12.28 -11.26 9.13
CA TYR A 21 11.42 -11.81 10.18
C TYR A 21 10.91 -13.22 9.86
N THR A 22 10.74 -13.55 8.59
CA THR A 22 10.18 -14.82 8.11
C THR A 22 10.96 -15.29 6.88
N PRO A 23 12.16 -15.89 7.07
CA PRO A 23 13.04 -16.26 5.95
C PRO A 23 12.44 -17.27 4.96
N GLN A 24 11.45 -18.06 5.40
CA GLN A 24 10.77 -19.05 4.56
C GLN A 24 9.51 -18.51 3.86
N VAL A 25 9.23 -17.21 3.92
CA VAL A 25 8.04 -16.62 3.28
C VAL A 25 8.00 -16.97 1.79
N GLN A 26 6.82 -17.36 1.31
CA GLN A 26 6.60 -17.64 -0.12
C GLN A 26 5.65 -16.63 -0.77
N THR A 27 4.78 -16.01 0.02
CA THR A 27 3.86 -14.97 -0.47
C THR A 27 3.75 -13.86 0.56
N ILE A 28 3.87 -12.63 0.08
CA ILE A 28 3.61 -11.43 0.86
C ILE A 28 2.36 -10.77 0.29
N ILE A 29 1.37 -10.57 1.14
CA ILE A 29 0.18 -9.76 0.89
C ILE A 29 0.40 -8.45 1.62
N GLU A 30 0.32 -7.33 0.92
CA GLU A 30 0.37 -6.00 1.52
C GLU A 30 -0.87 -5.23 1.09
N ILE A 31 -1.64 -4.75 2.06
CA ILE A 31 -2.83 -3.94 1.80
C ILE A 31 -2.70 -2.67 2.62
N GLY A 32 -2.36 -1.59 1.93
CA GLY A 32 -2.27 -0.25 2.45
C GLY A 32 -3.61 0.48 2.41
N GLY A 33 -3.58 1.78 2.73
CA GLY A 33 -4.79 2.62 2.71
C GLY A 33 -5.27 2.93 1.28
N GLN A 34 -4.35 3.12 0.33
CA GLN A 34 -4.65 3.62 -1.02
C GLN A 34 -4.21 2.67 -2.14
N ASP A 35 -3.34 1.73 -1.83
CA ASP A 35 -2.83 0.74 -2.76
C ASP A 35 -2.72 -0.61 -2.07
N SER A 36 -2.51 -1.65 -2.88
CA SER A 36 -2.26 -3.00 -2.39
C SER A 36 -1.35 -3.76 -3.33
N LYS A 37 -0.57 -4.68 -2.77
CA LYS A 37 0.52 -5.39 -3.44
C LYS A 37 0.50 -6.85 -3.08
N ILE A 38 0.93 -7.68 -4.03
CA ILE A 38 1.29 -9.07 -3.77
C ILE A 38 2.73 -9.28 -4.24
N ILE A 39 3.54 -9.97 -3.45
CA ILE A 39 4.93 -10.27 -3.77
C ILE A 39 5.13 -11.77 -3.61
N ILE A 40 5.60 -12.42 -4.67
CA ILE A 40 5.87 -13.85 -4.70
C ILE A 40 7.37 -14.05 -4.53
N ILE A 41 7.74 -14.84 -3.53
CA ILE A 41 9.13 -15.13 -3.18
C ILE A 41 9.40 -16.61 -3.38
N ARG A 42 10.49 -16.94 -4.07
CA ARG A 42 11.01 -18.31 -4.19
C ARG A 42 12.50 -18.29 -3.91
N ASP A 43 12.95 -19.23 -3.09
CA ASP A 43 14.36 -19.37 -2.71
C ASP A 43 14.98 -18.05 -2.19
N GLY A 44 14.19 -17.27 -1.44
CA GLY A 44 14.59 -15.97 -0.89
C GLY A 44 14.62 -14.80 -1.88
N ILE A 45 14.15 -14.99 -3.11
CA ILE A 45 14.19 -13.98 -4.18
C ILE A 45 12.77 -13.64 -4.63
N VAL A 46 12.51 -12.36 -4.92
CA VAL A 46 11.26 -11.91 -5.54
C VAL A 46 11.19 -12.42 -6.97
N THR A 47 10.24 -13.32 -7.26
CA THR A 47 10.06 -13.89 -8.60
C THR A 47 8.90 -13.28 -9.38
N ASP A 48 7.92 -12.72 -8.68
CA ASP A 48 6.77 -12.07 -9.30
C ASP A 48 6.14 -11.07 -8.31
N PHE A 49 5.46 -10.05 -8.81
CA PHE A 49 4.69 -9.12 -7.99
C PHE A 49 3.49 -8.56 -8.78
N GLY A 50 2.53 -8.01 -8.05
CA GLY A 50 1.39 -7.28 -8.59
C GLY A 50 1.05 -6.12 -7.68
N MET A 51 0.51 -5.03 -8.24
CA MET A 51 0.12 -3.85 -7.48
C MET A 51 -1.13 -3.21 -8.08
N ASN A 52 -2.00 -2.68 -7.22
CA ASN A 52 -3.13 -1.85 -7.61
C ASN A 52 -3.03 -0.49 -6.91
N THR A 53 -2.94 0.58 -7.69
CA THR A 53 -2.89 1.98 -7.21
C THR A 53 -4.10 2.81 -7.65
N VAL A 54 -5.05 2.22 -8.38
CA VAL A 54 -6.15 2.95 -9.03
C VAL A 54 -7.49 2.67 -8.34
N CYS A 55 -7.73 1.43 -7.91
CA CYS A 55 -9.02 1.01 -7.39
C CYS A 55 -9.05 0.92 -5.86
N ALA A 56 -9.96 1.65 -5.22
CA ALA A 56 -10.13 1.60 -3.77
C ALA A 56 -10.65 0.25 -3.24
N ALA A 57 -11.39 -0.52 -4.05
CA ALA A 57 -12.14 -1.71 -3.62
C ALA A 57 -11.30 -2.89 -3.09
N GLY A 58 -9.97 -2.81 -3.19
CA GLY A 58 -9.00 -3.76 -2.63
C GLY A 58 -7.97 -3.12 -1.70
N THR A 59 -8.34 -2.03 -1.01
CA THR A 59 -7.46 -1.22 -0.16
C THR A 59 -8.18 -0.81 1.13
N GLY A 60 -7.46 -0.28 2.11
CA GLY A 60 -8.03 0.17 3.39
C GLY A 60 -9.10 1.26 3.25
N SER A 61 -8.95 2.16 2.28
CA SER A 61 -9.93 3.24 2.03
C SER A 61 -11.34 2.71 1.77
N PHE A 62 -11.48 1.51 1.17
CA PHE A 62 -12.78 0.87 1.02
C PHE A 62 -13.46 0.65 2.37
N LEU A 63 -12.73 0.12 3.35
CA LEU A 63 -13.26 -0.13 4.70
C LEU A 63 -13.54 1.19 5.43
N ASP A 64 -12.66 2.18 5.31
CA ASP A 64 -12.86 3.50 5.92
C ASP A 64 -14.16 4.15 5.45
N HIS A 65 -14.43 4.10 4.14
CA HIS A 65 -15.67 4.62 3.57
C HIS A 65 -16.91 3.89 4.10
N GLN A 66 -16.86 2.56 4.24
CA GLN A 66 -17.99 1.80 4.77
C GLN A 66 -18.18 2.01 6.27
N ALA A 67 -17.10 2.05 7.04
CA ALA A 67 -17.13 2.31 8.48
C ALA A 67 -17.75 3.68 8.78
N ALA A 68 -17.32 4.73 8.07
CA ALA A 68 -17.89 6.07 8.18
C ALA A 68 -19.40 6.08 7.89
N ARG A 69 -19.83 5.31 6.89
CA ARG A 69 -21.25 5.22 6.51
C ARG A 69 -22.11 4.50 7.55
N LEU A 70 -21.54 3.48 8.18
CA LEU A 70 -22.14 2.77 9.32
C LEU A 70 -22.03 3.55 10.64
N ASN A 71 -21.44 4.75 10.61
CA ASN A 71 -21.20 5.60 11.77
C ASN A 71 -20.43 4.87 12.87
N MET A 72 -19.37 4.16 12.47
CA MET A 72 -18.47 3.40 13.37
C MET A 72 -17.01 3.73 13.07
N SER A 73 -16.15 3.52 14.07
CA SER A 73 -14.70 3.60 13.85
C SER A 73 -14.19 2.36 13.13
N ILE A 74 -12.99 2.43 12.56
CA ILE A 74 -12.38 1.28 11.87
C ILE A 74 -12.00 0.16 12.85
N GLU A 75 -11.70 0.51 14.10
CA GLU A 75 -11.44 -0.42 15.20
C GLU A 75 -12.72 -1.17 15.59
N GLU A 76 -13.83 -0.44 15.74
CA GLU A 76 -15.14 -1.04 15.99
C GLU A 76 -15.58 -1.94 14.83
N PHE A 77 -15.33 -1.52 13.60
CA PHE A 77 -15.57 -2.32 12.39
C PHE A 77 -14.82 -3.66 12.46
N SER A 78 -13.52 -3.63 12.78
CA SER A 78 -12.71 -4.83 12.93
C SER A 78 -13.25 -5.77 14.01
N GLN A 79 -13.65 -5.23 15.17
CA GLN A 79 -14.17 -6.05 16.26
C GLN A 79 -15.52 -6.69 15.90
N ARG A 80 -16.45 -5.91 15.34
CA ARG A 80 -17.77 -6.41 14.93
C ARG A 80 -17.70 -7.44 13.81
N ALA A 81 -16.70 -7.35 12.92
CA ALA A 81 -16.46 -8.36 11.90
C ALA A 81 -16.23 -9.76 12.51
N LEU A 82 -15.57 -9.83 13.68
CA LEU A 82 -15.28 -11.09 14.36
C LEU A 82 -16.52 -11.71 15.02
N ASP A 83 -17.49 -10.88 15.41
CA ASP A 83 -18.75 -11.30 16.07
C ASP A 83 -19.80 -11.85 15.07
N SER A 84 -19.47 -11.87 13.78
CA SER A 84 -20.32 -12.46 12.74
C SER A 84 -20.36 -13.99 12.87
N ASN A 85 -21.58 -14.52 12.87
CA ASN A 85 -21.85 -15.96 12.87
C ASN A 85 -22.36 -16.46 11.51
N THR A 86 -22.54 -15.57 10.54
CA THR A 86 -23.06 -15.90 9.20
C THR A 86 -22.52 -14.91 8.17
N SER A 87 -22.04 -15.43 7.05
CA SER A 87 -21.55 -14.60 5.95
C SER A 87 -22.71 -13.96 5.18
N VAL A 88 -22.80 -12.62 5.20
CA VAL A 88 -23.65 -11.87 4.26
C VAL A 88 -22.83 -11.52 3.03
N ARG A 89 -23.23 -12.04 1.87
CA ARG A 89 -22.54 -11.73 0.63
C ARG A 89 -22.81 -10.28 0.22
N ILE A 90 -21.76 -9.47 0.17
CA ILE A 90 -21.75 -8.11 -0.36
C ILE A 90 -21.09 -8.07 -1.75
N ALA A 91 -21.74 -7.39 -2.69
CA ALA A 91 -21.24 -7.07 -4.02
C ALA A 91 -20.11 -6.02 -3.91
N GLY A 92 -18.87 -6.50 -3.82
CA GLY A 92 -17.70 -5.67 -3.54
C GLY A 92 -17.05 -4.95 -4.71
N ARG A 93 -17.43 -5.19 -5.98
CA ARG A 93 -16.58 -4.84 -7.14
C ARG A 93 -16.16 -3.37 -7.23
N CYS A 94 -16.97 -2.47 -6.69
CA CYS A 94 -16.69 -1.03 -6.58
C CYS A 94 -17.20 -0.55 -5.23
N THR A 95 -16.49 0.38 -4.59
CA THR A 95 -16.88 0.99 -3.31
C THR A 95 -18.30 1.55 -3.33
N VAL A 96 -18.72 2.15 -4.46
CA VAL A 96 -20.08 2.72 -4.64
C VAL A 96 -21.16 1.64 -4.66
N PHE A 97 -20.89 0.50 -5.30
CA PHE A 97 -21.87 -0.60 -5.35
C PHE A 97 -21.90 -1.39 -4.04
N ALA A 98 -20.76 -1.51 -3.37
CA ALA A 98 -20.69 -2.10 -2.03
C ALA A 98 -21.54 -1.29 -1.04
N GLU A 99 -21.50 0.04 -1.12
CA GLU A 99 -22.37 0.91 -0.30
C GLU A 99 -23.85 0.60 -0.55
N SER A 100 -24.27 0.58 -1.82
CA SER A 100 -25.67 0.35 -2.18
C SER A 100 -26.18 -1.01 -1.70
N ASP A 101 -25.35 -2.06 -1.86
CA ASP A 101 -25.69 -3.41 -1.40
C ASP A 101 -25.68 -3.51 0.13
N MET A 102 -24.72 -2.87 0.81
CA MET A 102 -24.69 -2.79 2.27
C MET A 102 -25.98 -2.17 2.83
N ILE A 103 -26.43 -1.04 2.29
CA ILE A 103 -27.69 -0.39 2.69
C ILE A 103 -28.89 -1.32 2.44
N HIS A 104 -28.91 -2.00 1.29
CA HIS A 104 -29.96 -2.96 0.98
C HIS A 104 -29.98 -4.11 2.00
N LYS A 105 -28.82 -4.66 2.40
CA LYS A 105 -28.73 -5.71 3.43
C LYS A 105 -29.20 -5.23 4.79
N GLN A 106 -28.90 -3.99 5.18
CA GLN A 106 -29.44 -3.39 6.41
C GLN A 106 -30.98 -3.32 6.37
N GLN A 107 -31.55 -2.89 5.24
CA GLN A 107 -33.02 -2.80 5.07
C GLN A 107 -33.70 -4.17 5.10
N MET A 108 -33.02 -5.23 4.69
CA MET A 108 -33.50 -6.61 4.82
C MET A 108 -33.41 -7.17 6.25
N GLY A 109 -32.85 -6.41 7.19
CA GLY A 109 -32.72 -6.82 8.60
C GLY A 109 -31.51 -7.70 8.90
N HIS A 110 -30.50 -7.73 8.02
CA HIS A 110 -29.24 -8.40 8.34
C HIS A 110 -28.53 -7.69 9.51
N ARG A 111 -27.88 -8.48 10.37
CA ARG A 111 -27.11 -7.94 11.48
C ARG A 111 -25.91 -7.14 10.97
N THR A 112 -25.56 -6.08 11.70
CA THR A 112 -24.40 -5.24 11.35
C THR A 112 -23.11 -6.04 11.31
N GLU A 113 -22.91 -6.96 12.26
CA GLU A 113 -21.71 -7.81 12.33
C GLU A 113 -21.53 -8.65 11.05
N ASP A 114 -22.62 -9.22 10.55
CA ASP A 114 -22.60 -10.06 9.34
C ASP A 114 -22.36 -9.24 8.07
N ILE A 115 -22.91 -8.02 8.01
CA ILE A 115 -22.68 -7.08 6.91
C ILE A 115 -21.20 -6.62 6.90
N VAL A 116 -20.68 -6.24 8.06
CA VAL A 116 -19.29 -5.80 8.25
C VAL A 116 -18.32 -6.92 7.88
N TYR A 117 -18.58 -8.16 8.30
CA TYR A 117 -17.77 -9.30 7.87
C TYR A 117 -17.88 -9.56 6.36
N GLY A 118 -19.08 -9.43 5.80
CA GLY A 118 -19.33 -9.50 4.36
C GLY A 118 -18.51 -8.51 3.53
N LEU A 119 -18.28 -7.31 4.07
CA LEU A 119 -17.40 -6.29 3.51
C LEU A 119 -15.92 -6.67 3.58
N CYS A 120 -15.46 -7.27 4.69
CA CYS A 120 -14.10 -7.81 4.78
C CYS A 120 -13.84 -8.86 3.69
N GLN A 121 -14.76 -9.82 3.56
CA GLN A 121 -14.67 -10.84 2.52
C GLN A 121 -14.77 -10.23 1.10
N ALA A 122 -15.54 -9.16 0.93
CA ALA A 122 -15.63 -8.45 -0.34
C ALA A 122 -14.29 -7.83 -0.76
N LEU A 123 -13.59 -7.17 0.17
CA LEU A 123 -12.25 -6.63 -0.07
C LEU A 123 -11.27 -7.74 -0.44
N VAL A 124 -11.23 -8.83 0.33
CA VAL A 124 -10.32 -9.97 0.07
C VAL A 124 -10.56 -10.57 -1.32
N ARG A 125 -11.83 -10.85 -1.67
CA ARG A 125 -12.18 -11.33 -3.01
C ARG A 125 -11.73 -10.37 -4.11
N ASN A 126 -11.90 -9.07 -3.92
CA ASN A 126 -11.46 -8.09 -4.92
C ASN A 126 -9.93 -8.04 -5.04
N TYR A 127 -9.22 -8.08 -3.90
CA TYR A 127 -7.77 -8.10 -3.88
C TYR A 127 -7.23 -9.31 -4.66
N LEU A 128 -7.75 -10.51 -4.39
CA LEU A 128 -7.31 -11.73 -5.08
C LEU A 128 -7.70 -11.74 -6.56
N ASN A 129 -8.88 -11.25 -6.92
CA ASN A 129 -9.31 -11.20 -8.32
C ASN A 129 -8.60 -10.13 -9.17
N ASN A 130 -7.98 -9.13 -8.54
CA ASN A 130 -7.27 -8.06 -9.25
C ASN A 130 -5.76 -8.21 -9.13
N VAL A 131 -5.23 -8.13 -7.91
CA VAL A 131 -3.79 -8.11 -7.62
C VAL A 131 -3.23 -9.53 -7.56
N GLY A 132 -3.98 -10.45 -6.95
CA GLY A 132 -3.60 -11.87 -6.83
C GLY A 132 -3.84 -12.71 -8.09
N LEU A 133 -4.50 -12.17 -9.12
CA LEU A 133 -4.94 -12.95 -10.27
C LEU A 133 -3.74 -13.51 -11.04
N GLY A 134 -3.74 -14.82 -11.25
CA GLY A 134 -2.65 -15.52 -11.94
C GLY A 134 -1.37 -15.68 -11.12
N LYS A 135 -1.35 -15.23 -9.87
CA LYS A 135 -0.20 -15.37 -8.98
C LYS A 135 -0.19 -16.74 -8.31
N ASN A 136 0.99 -17.32 -8.17
CA ASN A 136 1.20 -18.60 -7.50
C ASN A 136 1.30 -18.39 -5.98
N ILE A 137 0.15 -18.21 -5.32
CA ILE A 137 0.08 -17.99 -3.87
C ILE A 137 0.39 -19.30 -3.13
N LYS A 138 1.36 -19.25 -2.21
CA LYS A 138 1.80 -20.39 -1.41
C LYS A 138 2.15 -19.98 0.03
N PRO A 139 1.85 -20.82 1.03
CA PRO A 139 2.33 -20.63 2.39
C PRO A 139 3.83 -20.92 2.52
N PRO A 140 4.55 -20.32 3.48
CA PRO A 140 4.06 -19.33 4.47
C PRO A 140 3.64 -18.01 3.82
N ILE A 141 2.47 -17.51 4.22
CA ILE A 141 1.90 -16.25 3.73
C ILE A 141 2.05 -15.20 4.83
N VAL A 142 2.67 -14.07 4.50
CA VAL A 142 2.78 -12.92 5.40
C VAL A 142 1.82 -11.83 4.94
N PHE A 143 0.98 -11.34 5.84
CA PHE A 143 0.10 -10.20 5.61
C PHE A 143 0.59 -8.98 6.37
N GLN A 144 0.75 -7.88 5.64
CA GLN A 144 1.28 -6.61 6.14
C GLN A 144 0.53 -5.40 5.57
N GLY A 145 0.90 -4.20 6.01
CA GLY A 145 0.21 -2.95 5.70
C GLY A 145 -0.74 -2.54 6.82
N GLY A 146 -1.36 -1.36 6.67
CA GLY A 146 -2.27 -0.81 7.67
C GLY A 146 -3.55 -1.65 7.85
N VAL A 147 -4.01 -2.32 6.79
CA VAL A 147 -5.23 -3.15 6.86
C VAL A 147 -5.01 -4.41 7.69
N ALA A 148 -3.77 -4.82 7.93
CA ALA A 148 -3.48 -5.98 8.78
C ALA A 148 -3.84 -5.77 10.27
N PHE A 149 -4.13 -4.54 10.70
CA PHE A 149 -4.78 -4.30 12.01
C PHE A 149 -6.19 -4.89 12.08
N ASN A 150 -6.89 -4.98 10.95
CA ASN A 150 -8.26 -5.45 10.89
C ASN A 150 -8.30 -6.99 10.92
N GLN A 151 -8.65 -7.54 12.07
CA GLN A 151 -8.71 -8.99 12.30
C GLN A 151 -9.80 -9.68 11.46
N GLY A 152 -10.85 -8.95 11.07
CA GLY A 152 -11.84 -9.44 10.12
C GLY A 152 -11.26 -9.71 8.73
N ILE A 153 -10.28 -8.91 8.29
CA ILE A 153 -9.55 -9.15 7.03
C ILE A 153 -8.59 -10.32 7.17
N VAL A 154 -7.88 -10.44 8.29
CA VAL A 154 -7.01 -11.60 8.57
C VAL A 154 -7.82 -12.89 8.49
N LYS A 155 -8.96 -12.95 9.19
CA LYS A 155 -9.89 -14.07 9.14
C LYS A 155 -10.39 -14.36 7.72
N ALA A 156 -10.81 -13.33 6.98
CA ALA A 156 -11.29 -13.49 5.61
C ALA A 156 -10.19 -13.99 4.65
N LEU A 157 -8.93 -13.57 4.82
CA LEU A 157 -7.79 -14.08 4.05
C LEU A 157 -7.51 -15.55 4.37
N GLN A 158 -7.55 -15.94 5.65
CA GLN A 158 -7.37 -17.33 6.07
C GLN A 158 -8.44 -18.24 5.46
N GLU A 159 -9.71 -17.80 5.49
CA GLU A 159 -10.83 -18.55 4.92
C GLU A 159 -10.74 -18.67 3.39
N GLU A 160 -10.43 -17.57 2.69
CA GLU A 160 -10.40 -17.55 1.22
C GLU A 160 -9.18 -18.28 0.64
N LEU A 161 -8.05 -18.29 1.35
CA LEU A 161 -6.81 -18.96 0.91
C LEU A 161 -6.63 -20.36 1.49
N ASP A 162 -7.50 -20.79 2.41
CA ASP A 162 -7.37 -22.04 3.17
C ASP A 162 -5.96 -22.23 3.75
N ALA A 163 -5.42 -21.16 4.35
CA ALA A 163 -4.04 -21.10 4.80
C ALA A 163 -3.89 -20.23 6.05
N GLU A 164 -2.89 -20.54 6.87
CA GLU A 164 -2.49 -19.66 7.96
C GLU A 164 -1.87 -18.37 7.42
N ILE A 165 -2.25 -17.24 8.02
CA ILE A 165 -1.75 -15.91 7.67
C ILE A 165 -0.91 -15.39 8.82
N ILE A 166 0.36 -15.11 8.54
CA ILE A 166 1.31 -14.56 9.50
C ILE A 166 1.22 -13.03 9.45
N VAL A 167 0.90 -12.39 10.55
CA VAL A 167 0.91 -10.92 10.69
C VAL A 167 2.12 -10.52 11.55
N PRO A 168 3.13 -9.85 10.99
CA PRO A 168 4.30 -9.40 11.75
C PRO A 168 3.94 -8.34 12.80
N LEU A 169 4.73 -8.21 13.88
CA LEU A 169 4.49 -7.23 14.95
C LEU A 169 4.42 -5.77 14.46
N HIS A 170 5.23 -5.41 13.47
CA HIS A 170 5.34 -4.06 12.91
C HIS A 170 4.86 -4.02 11.46
N HIS A 171 3.77 -4.74 11.18
CA HIS A 171 3.19 -4.92 9.85
C HIS A 171 2.90 -3.60 9.12
N GLU A 172 2.64 -2.52 9.86
CA GLU A 172 2.32 -1.18 9.38
C GLU A 172 3.53 -0.38 8.85
N VAL A 173 4.75 -0.77 9.22
CA VAL A 173 5.99 -0.05 8.87
C VAL A 173 7.05 -0.94 8.21
N MET A 174 6.68 -2.13 7.74
CA MET A 174 7.60 -3.08 7.10
C MET A 174 8.37 -2.48 5.91
N GLY A 175 7.73 -1.64 5.10
CA GLY A 175 8.41 -0.94 4.00
C GLY A 175 9.51 0.00 4.50
N ALA A 176 9.30 0.69 5.63
CA ALA A 176 10.30 1.55 6.26
C ALA A 176 11.43 0.73 6.90
N ILE A 177 11.10 -0.37 7.57
CA ILE A 177 12.10 -1.31 8.12
C ILE A 177 13.01 -1.82 7.01
N GLY A 178 12.44 -2.24 5.88
CA GLY A 178 13.19 -2.72 4.73
C GLY A 178 14.10 -1.67 4.12
N ALA A 179 13.61 -0.44 3.98
CA ALA A 179 14.43 0.68 3.52
C ALA A 179 15.59 0.97 4.46
N ALA A 180 15.36 0.93 5.78
CA ALA A 180 16.40 1.12 6.78
C ALA A 180 17.47 0.01 6.74
N LEU A 181 17.06 -1.25 6.58
CA LEU A 181 17.97 -2.38 6.41
C LEU A 181 18.84 -2.26 5.15
N LEU A 182 18.23 -1.89 4.02
CA LEU A 182 18.92 -1.68 2.76
C LEU A 182 19.95 -0.54 2.84
N VAL A 183 19.59 0.58 3.48
CA VAL A 183 20.52 1.69 3.71
C VAL A 183 21.63 1.26 4.66
N HIS A 184 21.32 0.52 5.73
CA HIS A 184 22.32 0.03 6.66
C HIS A 184 23.36 -0.86 5.96
N GLU A 185 22.92 -1.80 5.13
CA GLU A 185 23.80 -2.66 4.34
C GLU A 185 24.70 -1.86 3.38
N GLU A 186 24.12 -0.89 2.65
CA GLU A 186 24.87 -0.01 1.74
C GLU A 186 25.94 0.80 2.49
N MET A 187 25.59 1.35 3.65
CA MET A 187 26.50 2.18 4.47
C MET A 187 27.59 1.36 5.16
N VAL A 188 27.34 0.09 5.49
CA VAL A 188 28.36 -0.81 6.05
C VAL A 188 29.35 -1.25 4.96
N ASN A 189 28.87 -1.47 3.74
CA ASN A 189 29.70 -1.91 2.63
C ASN A 189 30.42 -0.74 1.92
N GLY A 190 29.87 0.47 1.99
CA GLY A 190 30.45 1.68 1.42
C GLY A 190 31.32 2.46 2.41
N ASN A 191 32.46 2.97 1.95
CA ASN A 191 33.31 3.89 2.73
C ASN A 191 32.90 5.37 2.62
N ASN A 192 31.68 5.65 2.16
CA ASN A 192 31.20 7.02 1.97
C ASN A 192 30.23 7.39 3.10
N GLY A 193 30.39 8.58 3.68
CA GLY A 193 29.43 9.13 4.63
C GLY A 193 28.07 9.41 3.99
N SER A 194 27.05 9.62 4.82
CA SER A 194 25.69 9.91 4.35
C SER A 194 25.62 11.23 3.56
N LYS A 195 24.85 11.21 2.47
CA LYS A 195 24.42 12.35 1.65
C LYS A 195 23.19 13.03 2.22
N PHE A 196 22.58 12.47 3.28
CA PHE A 196 21.39 13.02 3.90
C PHE A 196 21.69 14.41 4.46
N LYS A 197 20.93 15.40 3.99
CA LYS A 197 21.16 16.81 4.34
C LYS A 197 20.65 17.19 5.74
N GLY A 198 20.12 16.23 6.49
CA GLY A 198 19.55 16.45 7.82
C GLY A 198 18.09 16.91 7.78
N PHE A 199 17.41 16.83 8.93
CA PHE A 199 16.01 17.20 9.08
C PHE A 199 15.73 18.69 8.95
N GLY A 200 16.73 19.56 9.16
CA GLY A 200 16.59 21.01 8.97
C GLY A 200 16.19 21.41 7.55
N ILE A 201 16.26 20.48 6.58
CA ILE A 201 15.78 20.69 5.22
C ILE A 201 14.26 20.98 5.14
N SER A 202 13.46 20.54 6.13
CA SER A 202 12.03 20.86 6.19
C SER A 202 11.75 22.32 6.56
N GLU A 203 12.71 23.01 7.16
CA GLU A 203 12.59 24.42 7.57
C GLU A 203 13.07 25.39 6.47
N VAL A 204 13.66 24.84 5.40
CA VAL A 204 14.18 25.62 4.29
C VAL A 204 13.04 26.19 3.46
N LYS A 205 13.09 27.50 3.18
CA LYS A 205 12.12 28.16 2.30
C LYS A 205 12.43 27.85 0.84
N TYR A 206 11.72 26.89 0.28
CA TYR A 206 11.71 26.63 -1.14
C TYR A 206 10.80 27.61 -1.88
N HIS A 207 11.22 27.99 -3.08
CA HIS A 207 10.39 28.75 -4.00
C HIS A 207 9.90 27.83 -5.11
N THR A 208 8.58 27.66 -5.18
CA THR A 208 7.91 26.88 -6.24
C THR A 208 7.37 27.83 -7.30
N SER A 209 7.69 27.54 -8.56
CA SER A 209 7.17 28.24 -9.74
C SER A 209 6.70 27.22 -10.77
N SER A 210 5.96 27.62 -11.80
CA SER A 210 5.63 26.75 -12.94
C SER A 210 5.87 27.43 -14.29
N PHE A 211 6.02 26.62 -15.34
CA PHE A 211 6.09 27.10 -16.72
C PHE A 211 5.49 26.08 -17.69
N GLU A 212 5.07 26.54 -18.88
CA GLU A 212 4.53 25.68 -19.93
C GLU A 212 5.66 25.07 -20.78
N CYS A 213 5.69 23.74 -20.88
CA CYS A 213 6.65 23.03 -21.73
C CYS A 213 6.27 23.11 -23.21
N LYS A 214 7.18 23.64 -24.03
CA LYS A 214 7.00 23.77 -25.50
C LYS A 214 7.72 22.71 -26.33
N ALA A 215 8.17 21.62 -25.70
CA ALA A 215 8.93 20.56 -26.37
C ALA A 215 8.08 19.71 -27.33
N CYS A 216 6.76 19.66 -27.13
CA CYS A 216 5.82 18.95 -27.99
C CYS A 216 4.40 19.54 -27.84
N PRO A 217 3.40 19.09 -28.63
CA PRO A 217 2.04 19.62 -28.58
C PRO A 217 1.29 19.43 -27.24
N ASN A 218 1.83 18.65 -26.31
CA ASN A 218 1.14 18.35 -25.03
C ASN A 218 1.10 19.52 -24.05
N GLN A 219 1.90 20.58 -24.26
CA GLN A 219 1.89 21.83 -23.47
C GLN A 219 1.75 21.60 -21.95
N CYS A 220 2.55 20.68 -21.40
CA CYS A 220 2.43 20.32 -20.00
C CYS A 220 2.82 21.50 -19.09
N GLU A 221 2.05 21.72 -18.03
CA GLU A 221 2.48 22.61 -16.95
C GLU A 221 3.56 21.92 -16.12
N ILE A 222 4.75 22.50 -16.08
CA ILE A 222 5.90 21.96 -15.36
C ILE A 222 6.08 22.74 -14.08
N ALA A 223 5.93 22.06 -12.95
CA ALA A 223 6.30 22.58 -11.66
C ALA A 223 7.83 22.59 -11.52
N GLN A 224 8.35 23.65 -10.90
CA GLN A 224 9.76 23.89 -10.67
C GLN A 224 9.97 24.25 -9.21
N LEU A 225 10.89 23.56 -8.54
CA LEU A 225 11.32 23.88 -7.19
C LEU A 225 12.71 24.51 -7.24
N SER A 226 12.87 25.64 -6.56
CA SER A 226 14.14 26.36 -6.47
C SER A 226 14.48 26.71 -5.03
N LEU A 227 15.78 26.81 -4.76
CA LEU A 227 16.34 27.25 -3.48
C LEU A 227 17.45 28.25 -3.77
N ASN A 228 17.38 29.45 -3.19
CA ASN A 228 18.37 30.52 -3.39
C ASN A 228 18.64 30.82 -4.88
N GLY A 229 17.61 30.78 -5.72
CA GLY A 229 17.71 31.01 -7.17
C GLY A 229 18.21 29.81 -7.98
N GLN A 230 18.64 28.71 -7.34
CA GLN A 230 19.04 27.47 -8.02
C GLN A 230 17.87 26.51 -8.16
N VAL A 231 17.64 26.00 -9.38
CA VAL A 231 16.60 24.99 -9.62
C VAL A 231 17.07 23.63 -9.08
N LEU A 232 16.28 23.06 -8.18
CA LEU A 232 16.58 21.78 -7.54
C LEU A 232 15.85 20.60 -8.19
N ALA A 233 14.62 20.80 -8.66
CA ALA A 233 13.79 19.76 -9.23
C ALA A 233 12.72 20.34 -10.15
N ARG A 234 12.25 19.52 -11.09
CA ARG A 234 11.09 19.78 -11.95
C ARG A 234 10.22 18.51 -12.03
N TRP A 235 8.92 18.67 -12.25
CA TRP A 235 7.98 17.56 -12.46
C TRP A 235 6.67 18.07 -13.10
N GLY A 236 5.74 17.16 -13.43
CA GLY A 236 4.44 17.48 -14.03
C GLY A 236 4.36 17.27 -15.55
N GLY A 237 5.46 16.83 -16.17
CA GLY A 237 5.45 16.41 -17.57
C GLY A 237 4.68 15.10 -17.76
N ARG A 238 4.00 14.95 -18.91
CA ARG A 238 3.48 13.63 -19.35
C ARG A 238 4.57 12.69 -19.85
N CYS A 239 5.80 13.19 -19.99
CA CYS A 239 6.98 12.45 -20.40
C CYS A 239 8.13 12.74 -19.44
N GLU A 240 9.20 11.94 -19.53
CA GLU A 240 10.33 11.96 -18.59
C GLU A 240 11.28 13.17 -18.74
N LEU A 241 11.01 14.09 -19.68
CA LEU A 241 11.92 15.20 -20.01
C LEU A 241 12.32 16.04 -18.78
N TRP A 242 11.40 16.17 -17.83
CA TRP A 242 11.57 17.03 -16.65
C TRP A 242 11.75 16.26 -15.33
N GLU A 243 11.72 14.93 -15.34
CA GLU A 243 11.75 14.11 -14.12
C GLU A 243 13.17 13.87 -13.56
N ARG A 244 14.21 14.32 -14.28
CA ARG A 244 15.61 14.21 -13.84
C ARG A 244 16.04 15.47 -13.09
N SER A 245 16.85 15.29 -12.03
CA SER A 245 17.46 16.43 -11.32
C SER A 245 18.37 17.21 -12.29
N PRO A 246 18.41 18.56 -12.25
CA PRO A 246 19.22 19.38 -13.18
C PRO A 246 20.75 19.26 -13.00
N SER A 247 21.27 18.19 -12.40
CA SER A 247 22.68 18.04 -12.06
C SER A 247 23.16 16.59 -12.19
N SER A 248 22.75 15.91 -13.25
CA SER A 248 23.37 14.68 -13.76
C SER A 248 23.82 14.89 -15.20
#